data_AF-A0A6A4I2N7-F1
#
_entry.id   AF-A0A6A4I2N7-F1
#
_cell.length_a   1.000
_cell.length_b   1.000
_cell.length_c   1.000
_cell.angle_alpha   90.00
_cell.angle_beta   90.00
_cell.angle_gamma   90.00
#
_symmetry.space_group_name_H-M   'P 1'
#
loop_
_entity.id
_entity.type
_entity.pdbx_description
1 polymer ?
#
loop_
_entity_poly.entity_id
_entity_poly.type
_entity_poly.pdbx_seq_one_letter_code
_entity_poly.pdbx_strand_id
1 'polypeptide(L)'
;TGNMSSHVKKCWGDEAVTAVKDSTLDKARDAIKKIGKKSQTRLTATLKTFKGWSKMFSTRPPEKETTRVVTTQWVAESARPFRIIWDRCYCWLQKEGRPKHYVPSKEIVARDMKKLYTQTKAKLAKELQTVDGELPIAIDCWTSPNH
;
A
#
# COMPACT_ATOMS: atom_id res chain seq x y z
N THR A 1 -25.79 27.52 12.81
CA THR A 1 -24.38 27.30 12.38
C THR A 1 -23.38 27.02 13.50
N GLY A 2 -23.80 26.86 14.77
CA GLY A 2 -22.88 26.61 15.90
C GLY A 2 -22.03 25.33 15.79
N ASN A 3 -22.56 24.24 15.24
CA ASN A 3 -21.81 22.99 15.07
C ASN A 3 -20.62 23.13 14.11
N MET A 4 -20.78 23.92 13.05
CA MET A 4 -19.70 24.15 12.09
C MET A 4 -18.59 25.00 12.74
N SER A 5 -18.95 26.05 13.47
CA SER A 5 -17.97 26.87 14.21
C SER A 5 -17.22 26.06 15.27
N SER A 6 -17.90 25.22 16.04
CA SER A 6 -17.27 24.32 17.01
C SER A 6 -16.34 23.30 16.36
N HIS A 7 -16.72 22.75 15.21
CA HIS A 7 -15.88 21.80 14.48
C HIS A 7 -14.63 22.48 13.91
N VAL A 8 -14.75 23.66 13.31
CA VAL A 8 -13.61 24.40 12.75
C VAL A 8 -12.62 24.78 13.86
N LYS A 9 -13.10 25.23 15.03
CA LYS A 9 -12.27 25.48 16.21
C LYS A 9 -11.51 24.23 16.67
N LYS A 10 -12.18 23.07 16.70
CA LYS A 10 -11.56 21.79 17.07
C LYS A 10 -10.50 21.34 16.06
N CYS A 11 -10.73 21.58 14.77
CA CYS A 11 -9.84 21.14 13.70
C CYS A 11 -8.64 22.07 13.51
N TRP A 12 -8.84 23.39 13.61
CA TRP A 12 -7.83 24.40 13.27
C TRP A 12 -7.30 25.17 14.49
N GLY A 13 -8.01 25.14 15.62
CA GLY A 13 -7.70 25.91 16.83
C GLY A 13 -8.48 27.22 16.86
N ASP A 14 -8.72 27.76 18.05
CA ASP A 14 -9.46 29.02 18.22
C ASP A 14 -8.74 30.20 17.54
N GLU A 15 -7.41 30.25 17.62
CA GLU A 15 -6.57 31.30 17.01
C GLU A 15 -6.76 31.41 15.48
N ALA A 16 -6.84 30.26 14.80
CA ALA A 16 -7.06 30.19 13.36
C ALA A 16 -8.46 30.69 12.98
N VAL A 17 -9.46 30.39 13.82
CA VAL A 17 -10.84 30.82 13.59
C VAL A 17 -10.99 32.32 13.85
N THR A 18 -10.33 32.85 14.89
CA THR A 18 -10.35 34.29 15.17
C THR A 18 -9.64 35.10 14.10
N ALA A 19 -8.54 34.60 13.52
CA ALA A 19 -7.81 35.29 12.46
C ALA A 19 -8.60 35.43 11.15
N VAL A 20 -9.62 34.59 10.95
CA VAL A 20 -10.36 34.47 9.69
C VAL A 20 -11.81 34.96 9.79
N LYS A 21 -12.33 35.15 11.02
CA LYS A 21 -13.76 35.36 11.33
C LYS A 21 -14.45 36.47 10.52
N ASP A 22 -13.72 37.54 10.20
CA ASP A 22 -14.24 38.71 9.48
C ASP A 22 -13.43 39.02 8.20
N SER A 23 -12.77 38.01 7.63
CA SER A 23 -11.88 38.16 6.47
C SER A 23 -12.54 37.76 5.15
N THR A 24 -12.04 38.30 4.04
CA THR A 24 -12.41 37.83 2.70
C THR A 24 -11.85 36.43 2.42
N LEU A 25 -12.51 35.70 1.53
CA LEU A 25 -12.21 34.30 1.22
C LEU A 25 -10.73 34.07 0.82
N ASP A 26 -10.12 35.01 0.10
CA ASP A 26 -8.71 34.92 -0.30
C ASP A 26 -7.76 35.12 0.88
N LYS A 27 -8.05 36.07 1.78
CA LYS A 27 -7.28 36.28 3.01
C LYS A 27 -7.39 35.09 3.96
N ALA A 28 -8.58 34.49 4.04
CA ALA A 28 -8.82 33.26 4.79
C ALA A 28 -7.96 32.09 4.28
N ARG A 29 -7.88 31.93 2.94
CA ARG A 29 -7.07 30.89 2.30
C ARG A 29 -5.58 31.08 2.58
N ASP A 30 -5.08 32.31 2.52
CA ASP A 30 -3.67 32.59 2.78
C ASP A 30 -3.30 32.46 4.27
N ALA A 31 -4.22 32.81 5.18
CA ALA A 31 -4.06 32.55 6.61
C ALA A 31 -3.98 31.03 6.89
N ILE A 32 -4.85 30.23 6.29
CA ILE A 32 -4.82 28.75 6.43
C ILE A 32 -3.54 28.15 5.84
N LYS A 33 -3.03 28.67 4.71
CA LYS A 33 -1.73 28.26 4.16
C LYS A 33 -0.57 28.54 5.13
N LYS A 34 -0.57 29.71 5.78
CA LYS A 34 0.45 30.12 6.76
C LYS A 34 0.40 29.32 8.07
N ILE A 35 -0.80 29.02 8.56
CA ILE A 35 -1.02 28.20 9.77
C ILE A 35 -0.57 26.74 9.53
N GLY A 36 -0.48 26.33 8.26
CA GLY A 36 -0.10 24.99 7.86
C GLY A 36 -1.25 24.00 8.03
N LYS A 37 -1.28 22.95 7.20
CA LYS A 37 -2.22 21.85 7.41
C LYS A 37 -1.90 21.21 8.77
N LYS A 38 -2.81 21.30 9.74
CA LYS A 38 -2.77 20.38 10.90
C LYS A 38 -2.81 18.98 10.31
N SER A 39 -1.68 18.31 10.44
CA SER A 39 -1.43 17.01 9.85
C SER A 39 -2.58 16.06 10.20
N GLN A 40 -2.84 15.06 9.36
CA GLN A 40 -3.62 13.88 9.75
C GLN A 40 -2.93 13.09 10.90
N THR A 41 -2.06 13.71 11.67
CA THR A 41 -1.32 13.20 12.82
C THR A 41 -2.25 12.62 13.86
N ARG A 42 -3.46 13.15 14.08
CA ARG A 42 -4.36 12.57 15.10
C ARG A 42 -4.81 11.16 14.72
N LEU A 43 -5.40 10.99 13.53
CA LEU A 43 -5.78 9.67 13.02
C LEU A 43 -4.55 8.77 12.91
N THR A 44 -3.48 9.23 12.26
CA THR A 44 -2.25 8.44 12.08
C THR A 44 -1.60 8.05 13.41
N ALA A 45 -1.65 8.89 14.44
CA ALA A 45 -1.12 8.59 15.77
C ALA A 45 -2.00 7.60 16.53
N THR A 46 -3.33 7.77 16.52
CA THR A 46 -4.28 6.80 17.07
C THR A 46 -4.18 5.45 16.38
N LEU A 47 -3.88 5.47 15.09
CA LEU A 47 -3.73 4.28 14.29
C LEU A 47 -2.39 3.57 14.59
N LYS A 48 -1.30 4.31 14.79
CA LYS A 48 0.00 3.76 15.23
C LYS A 48 -0.05 3.02 16.59
N THR A 49 -1.04 3.27 17.44
CA THR A 49 -1.19 2.52 18.70
C THR A 49 -1.75 1.11 18.50
N PHE A 50 -2.32 0.80 17.33
CA PHE A 50 -2.73 -0.56 17.01
C PHE A 50 -1.52 -1.46 16.78
N LYS A 51 -1.48 -2.60 17.48
CA LYS A 51 -0.43 -3.59 17.33
C LYS A 51 -0.39 -4.10 15.89
N GLY A 52 0.78 -4.02 15.25
CA GLY A 52 0.96 -4.46 13.86
C GLY A 52 0.48 -3.45 12.80
N TRP A 53 0.14 -2.22 13.19
CA TRP A 53 -0.35 -1.15 12.31
C TRP A 53 0.42 -1.04 10.99
N SER A 54 1.76 -0.96 11.05
CA SER A 54 2.62 -0.78 9.87
C SER A 54 2.63 -1.98 8.91
N LYS A 55 2.20 -3.16 9.35
CA LYS A 55 2.16 -4.37 8.54
C LYS A 55 0.81 -4.56 7.83
N MET A 56 -0.28 -3.97 8.35
CA MET A 56 -1.64 -4.33 7.94
C MET A 56 -2.25 -3.39 6.89
N PHE A 57 -1.95 -2.09 6.90
CA PHE A 57 -2.44 -1.16 5.87
C PHE A 57 -1.53 0.08 5.76
N SER A 58 -1.70 0.86 4.69
CA SER A 58 -1.08 2.17 4.51
C SER A 58 -2.14 3.28 4.60
N THR A 59 -1.82 4.37 5.31
CA THR A 59 -2.67 5.59 5.30
C THR A 59 -2.60 6.34 3.98
N ARG A 60 -1.52 6.14 3.22
CA ARG A 60 -1.33 6.74 1.90
C ARG A 60 -1.67 5.70 0.83
N PRO A 61 -2.44 6.07 -0.21
CA PRO A 61 -2.60 5.21 -1.37
C PRO A 61 -1.22 4.81 -1.91
N PRO A 62 -0.96 3.51 -2.16
CA PRO A 62 0.30 3.07 -2.71
C PRO A 62 0.46 3.60 -4.14
N GLU A 63 1.71 3.82 -4.53
CA GLU A 63 2.05 4.14 -5.91
C GLU A 63 1.79 2.94 -6.83
N LYS A 64 1.77 3.20 -8.14
CA LYS A 64 1.50 2.16 -9.16
C LYS A 64 2.55 1.06 -9.10
N GLU A 65 3.81 1.43 -8.96
CA GLU A 65 4.97 0.54 -8.85
C GLU A 65 4.87 -0.31 -7.58
N THR A 66 4.59 0.31 -6.42
CA THR A 66 4.39 -0.41 -5.16
C THR A 66 3.25 -1.42 -5.28
N THR A 67 2.13 -1.03 -5.89
CA THR A 67 0.97 -1.91 -6.09
C THR A 67 1.36 -3.14 -6.92
N ARG A 68 2.15 -2.97 -7.99
CA ARG A 68 2.64 -4.09 -8.81
C ARG A 68 3.51 -5.06 -8.02
N VAL A 69 4.49 -4.54 -7.28
CA VAL A 69 5.44 -5.36 -6.51
C VAL A 69 4.69 -6.13 -5.42
N VAL A 70 3.87 -5.45 -4.63
CA VAL A 70 3.11 -6.07 -3.52
C VAL A 70 2.14 -7.13 -4.05
N THR A 71 1.42 -6.84 -5.14
CA THR A 71 0.50 -7.82 -5.76
C THR A 71 1.25 -9.04 -6.27
N THR A 72 2.40 -8.85 -6.91
CA THR A 72 3.22 -9.94 -7.44
C THR A 72 3.80 -10.81 -6.32
N GLN A 73 4.30 -10.17 -5.25
CA GLN A 73 4.80 -10.86 -4.07
C GLN A 73 3.70 -11.69 -3.40
N TRP A 74 2.52 -11.11 -3.20
CA TRP A 74 1.37 -11.83 -2.64
C TRP A 74 0.98 -13.06 -3.48
N VAL A 75 0.90 -12.91 -4.81
CA VAL A 75 0.58 -14.02 -5.72
C VAL A 75 1.63 -15.13 -5.62
N ALA A 76 2.91 -14.77 -5.55
CA ALA A 76 4.01 -15.73 -5.44
C ALA A 76 4.02 -16.44 -4.07
N GLU A 77 3.96 -15.70 -2.97
CA GLU A 77 4.00 -16.24 -1.60
C GLU A 77 2.81 -17.13 -1.27
N SER A 78 1.62 -16.79 -1.80
CA SER A 78 0.39 -17.56 -1.58
C SER A 78 0.12 -18.62 -2.66
N ALA A 79 1.08 -18.86 -3.57
CA ALA A 79 0.95 -19.78 -4.70
C ALA A 79 -0.37 -19.63 -5.48
N ARG A 80 -0.80 -18.38 -5.72
CA ARG A 80 -2.09 -18.09 -6.37
C ARG A 80 -1.95 -18.13 -7.89
N PRO A 81 -3.00 -18.56 -8.62
CA PRO A 81 -3.01 -18.43 -10.07
C PRO A 81 -3.09 -16.96 -10.48
N PHE A 82 -2.38 -16.55 -11.54
CA PHE A 82 -2.42 -15.17 -12.04
C PHE A 82 -3.82 -14.66 -12.38
N ARG A 83 -4.73 -15.58 -12.71
CA ARG A 83 -6.13 -15.27 -13.02
C ARG A 83 -6.89 -14.65 -11.85
N ILE A 84 -6.43 -14.84 -10.61
CA ILE A 84 -7.06 -14.25 -9.41
C ILE A 84 -7.13 -12.72 -9.50
N ILE A 85 -6.20 -12.09 -10.21
CA ILE A 85 -6.15 -10.63 -10.37
C ILE A 85 -7.29 -10.11 -11.25
N TRP A 86 -7.84 -10.95 -12.12
CA TRP A 86 -9.03 -10.65 -12.91
C TRP A 86 -10.33 -11.07 -12.26
N ASP A 87 -10.27 -11.65 -11.06
CA ASP A 87 -11.48 -12.01 -10.35
C ASP A 87 -12.31 -10.75 -10.05
N ARG A 88 -13.62 -10.85 -10.27
CA ARG A 88 -14.56 -9.73 -10.10
C ARG A 88 -14.60 -9.27 -8.65
N CYS A 89 -14.66 -10.20 -7.70
CA CYS A 89 -14.71 -9.88 -6.28
C CYS A 89 -13.40 -9.27 -5.81
N TYR A 90 -12.26 -9.79 -6.27
CA TYR A 90 -10.96 -9.17 -6.04
C TYR A 90 -10.90 -7.72 -6.55
N CYS A 91 -11.29 -7.48 -7.80
CA CYS A 91 -11.28 -6.13 -8.38
C CYS A 91 -12.22 -5.17 -7.63
N TRP A 92 -13.37 -5.66 -7.18
CA TRP A 92 -14.31 -4.87 -6.37
C TRP A 92 -13.68 -4.49 -5.03
N LEU A 93 -13.09 -5.45 -4.31
CA LEU A 93 -12.41 -5.22 -3.03
C LEU A 93 -11.26 -4.22 -3.15
N GLN A 94 -10.42 -4.35 -4.18
CA GLN A 94 -9.29 -3.43 -4.38
C GLN A 94 -9.73 -1.99 -4.69
N LYS A 95 -10.93 -1.81 -5.24
CA LYS A 95 -11.49 -0.50 -5.60
C LYS A 95 -12.50 0.03 -4.60
N GLU A 96 -12.76 -0.70 -3.51
CA GLU A 96 -13.67 -0.28 -2.46
C GLU A 96 -13.20 1.05 -1.83
N GLY A 97 -14.07 2.06 -1.87
CA GLY A 97 -13.72 3.42 -1.44
C GLY A 97 -12.68 4.15 -2.31
N ARG A 98 -12.15 3.52 -3.38
CA ARG A 98 -11.12 4.08 -4.27
C ARG A 98 -11.33 3.65 -5.74
N PRO A 99 -12.32 4.21 -6.46
CA PRO A 99 -12.65 3.79 -7.83
C PRO A 99 -11.49 3.92 -8.84
N LYS A 100 -10.59 4.90 -8.62
CA LYS A 100 -9.41 5.16 -9.46
C LYS A 100 -8.19 4.34 -9.04
N HIS A 101 -8.31 3.43 -8.07
CA HIS A 101 -7.19 2.60 -7.66
C HIS A 101 -6.72 1.71 -8.83
N TYR A 102 -5.41 1.71 -9.05
CA TYR A 102 -4.78 0.91 -10.09
C TYR A 102 -4.75 -0.56 -9.66
N VAL A 103 -5.19 -1.45 -10.53
CA VAL A 103 -5.06 -2.90 -10.37
C VAL A 103 -4.28 -3.41 -11.57
N PRO A 104 -3.15 -4.13 -11.39
CA PRO A 104 -2.36 -4.65 -12.50
C PRO A 104 -3.13 -5.72 -13.29
N SER A 105 -2.73 -5.97 -14.54
CA SER A 105 -3.26 -7.12 -15.29
C SER A 105 -2.50 -8.40 -14.92
N LYS A 106 -3.09 -9.57 -15.21
CA LYS A 106 -2.44 -10.87 -14.99
C LYS A 106 -1.11 -11.00 -15.75
N GLU A 107 -1.00 -10.40 -16.94
CA GLU A 107 0.21 -10.41 -17.76
C GLU A 107 1.32 -9.56 -17.14
N ILE A 108 0.95 -8.43 -16.51
CA ILE A 108 1.91 -7.59 -15.77
C ILE A 108 2.45 -8.37 -14.58
N VAL A 109 1.56 -9.01 -13.81
CA VAL A 109 1.95 -9.81 -12.64
C VAL A 109 2.83 -10.99 -13.06
N ALA A 110 2.50 -11.68 -14.14
CA ALA A 110 3.33 -12.77 -14.66
C ALA A 110 4.74 -12.30 -15.10
N ARG A 111 4.82 -11.15 -15.79
CA ARG A 111 6.10 -10.55 -16.19
C ARG A 111 6.93 -10.12 -14.99
N ASP A 112 6.30 -9.48 -14.00
CA ASP A 112 6.98 -9.03 -12.78
C ASP A 112 7.40 -10.23 -11.92
N MET A 113 6.61 -11.30 -11.87
CA MET A 113 6.97 -12.54 -11.17
C MET A 113 8.20 -13.18 -11.79
N LYS A 114 8.30 -13.22 -13.13
CA LYS A 114 9.50 -13.71 -13.82
C LYS A 114 10.73 -12.88 -13.47
N LYS A 115 10.60 -11.56 -13.36
CA LYS A 115 11.71 -10.68 -12.94
C LYS A 115 12.14 -10.96 -11.50
N LEU A 116 11.17 -11.07 -10.58
CA LEU A 116 11.44 -11.41 -9.17
C LEU A 116 12.13 -12.78 -9.07
N TYR A 117 11.64 -13.80 -9.79
CA TYR A 117 12.27 -15.11 -9.85
C TYR A 117 13.74 -15.03 -10.29
N THR A 118 14.03 -14.33 -11.38
CA THR A 118 15.41 -14.19 -11.88
C THR A 118 16.32 -13.49 -10.86
N GLN A 119 15.83 -12.43 -10.20
CA GLN A 119 16.58 -11.71 -9.17
C GLN A 119 16.83 -12.58 -7.94
N THR A 120 15.79 -13.27 -7.45
CA THR A 120 15.91 -14.19 -6.31
C THR A 120 16.83 -15.35 -6.62
N LYS A 121 16.74 -15.94 -7.83
CA LYS A 121 17.65 -16.99 -8.29
C LYS A 121 19.11 -16.52 -8.29
N ALA A 122 19.38 -15.32 -8.81
CA ALA A 122 20.73 -14.76 -8.83
C ALA A 122 21.26 -14.48 -7.41
N LYS A 123 20.41 -14.01 -6.50
CA LYS A 123 20.75 -13.82 -5.08
C LYS A 123 21.07 -15.17 -4.41
N LEU A 124 20.18 -16.15 -4.53
CA LEU A 124 20.39 -17.49 -3.99
C LEU A 124 21.64 -18.15 -4.56
N ALA A 125 21.93 -17.99 -5.84
CA ALA A 125 23.15 -18.52 -6.45
C ALA A 125 24.41 -17.96 -5.76
N LYS A 126 24.44 -16.66 -5.46
CA LYS A 126 25.56 -16.05 -4.72
C LYS A 126 25.66 -16.60 -3.30
N GLU A 127 24.53 -16.70 -2.59
CA GLU A 127 24.50 -17.22 -1.22
C GLU A 127 24.96 -18.68 -1.16
N LEU A 128 24.51 -19.51 -2.10
CA LEU A 128 24.91 -20.92 -2.18
C LEU A 128 26.39 -21.09 -2.57
N GLN A 129 26.94 -20.23 -3.42
CA GLN A 129 28.37 -20.24 -3.78
C GLN A 129 29.29 -19.85 -2.62
N THR A 130 28.79 -19.13 -1.61
CA THR A 130 29.59 -18.75 -0.42
C THR A 130 29.67 -19.84 0.64
N VAL A 131 28.90 -20.92 0.51
CA VAL A 131 28.94 -22.05 1.45
C VAL A 131 30.21 -22.86 1.17
N ASP A 132 31.11 -22.89 2.14
CA ASP A 132 32.32 -23.72 2.11
C ASP A 132 31.95 -25.16 2.50
N GLY A 133 31.59 -25.98 1.50
CA GLY A 133 31.22 -27.37 1.70
C GLY A 133 30.24 -27.92 0.66
N GLU A 134 29.80 -29.16 0.89
CA GLU A 134 28.82 -29.83 0.04
C GLU A 134 27.39 -29.40 0.38
N LEU A 135 26.54 -29.24 -0.64
CA LEU A 135 25.12 -28.93 -0.49
C LEU A 135 24.32 -30.22 -0.66
N PRO A 136 23.58 -30.70 0.37
CA PRO A 136 22.71 -31.86 0.22
C PRO A 136 21.53 -31.52 -0.70
N ILE A 137 21.33 -32.33 -1.74
CA ILE A 137 20.22 -32.18 -2.70
C ILE A 137 19.29 -33.38 -2.54
N ALA A 138 18.02 -33.11 -2.20
CA ALA A 138 16.95 -34.09 -2.29
C ALA A 138 16.16 -33.86 -3.58
N ILE A 139 16.01 -34.91 -4.39
CA ILE A 139 15.26 -34.87 -5.64
C ILE A 139 14.01 -35.74 -5.46
N ASP A 140 12.84 -35.12 -5.60
CA ASP A 140 11.56 -35.82 -5.60
C ASP A 140 11.13 -36.13 -7.05
N CYS A 141 11.02 -37.43 -7.37
CA CYS A 141 10.68 -37.93 -8.69
C CYS A 141 9.37 -38.71 -8.61
N TRP A 142 8.31 -38.18 -9.23
CA TRP A 142 7.01 -38.83 -9.32
C TRP A 142 6.44 -38.71 -10.74
N THR A 143 5.61 -39.68 -11.12
CA THR A 143 4.92 -39.68 -12.42
C THR A 143 3.46 -39.28 -12.20
N SER A 144 3.00 -38.26 -12.91
CA SER A 144 1.58 -37.89 -12.91
C SER A 144 0.82 -38.80 -13.89
N PRO A 145 -0.30 -39.41 -13.49
CA PRO A 145 -1.12 -40.23 -14.38
C PRO A 145 -1.97 -39.42 -15.37
N ASN A 146 -1.91 -38.08 -15.32
CA ASN A 146 -2.70 -37.22 -16.21
C ASN A 146 -2.08 -37.17 -17.62
N HIS A 147 -2.54 -38.06 -18.50
CA HIS A 147 -2.39 -38.02 -19.95
C HIS A 147 -3.73 -37.77 -20.63
#